data_AF-A0A6A3K1C4-F1
#
_entry.id   AF-A0A6A3K1C4-F1
#
_cell.length_a   1.000
_cell.length_b   1.000
_cell.length_c   1.000
_cell.angle_alpha   90.00
_cell.angle_beta   90.00
_cell.angle_gamma   90.00
#
_symmetry.space_group_name_H-M   'P 1'
#
loop_
_entity.id
_entity.type
_entity.pdbx_description
1 polymer ?
#
loop_
_entity_poly.entity_id
_entity_poly.type
_entity_poly.pdbx_seq_one_letter_code
_entity_poly.pdbx_strand_id
1 'polypeptide(L)' 'MMAQIVYHNGKQYDSVAELTAAILVAWEALDLAYLRKLVGSMPGRCIEVIAKQGNTTHY' A
#
# COMPACT_ATOMS: atom_id res chain seq x y z
N MET A 1 -4.25 -2.47 -2.57
CA MET A 1 -2.89 -2.17 -2.03
C MET A 1 -1.93 -3.28 -2.46
N MET A 2 -0.65 -2.98 -2.73
CA MET A 2 0.30 -3.98 -3.23
C MET A 2 0.42 -5.21 -2.32
N ALA A 3 0.46 -5.02 -1.00
CA ALA A 3 0.49 -6.12 -0.05
C ALA A 3 -0.76 -7.04 -0.11
N GLN A 4 -1.94 -6.51 -0.46
CA GLN A 4 -3.14 -7.35 -0.64
C GLN A 4 -3.06 -8.24 -1.89
N ILE A 5 -2.30 -7.81 -2.92
CA ILE A 5 -2.05 -8.60 -4.12
C ILE A 5 -1.02 -9.69 -3.79
N VAL A 6 0.10 -9.30 -3.18
CA VAL A 6 1.20 -10.22 -2.81
C VAL A 6 0.72 -11.30 -1.84
N TYR A 7 -0.11 -10.97 -0.85
CA TYR A 7 -0.57 -11.92 0.16
C TYR A 7 -2.04 -12.34 -0.03
N HIS A 8 -2.55 -12.27 -1.27
CA HIS A 8 -3.94 -12.63 -1.58
C HIS A 8 -4.28 -14.03 -1.04
N ASN A 9 -5.44 -14.16 -0.40
CA ASN A 9 -5.90 -15.39 0.26
C ASN A 9 -4.89 -16.01 1.25
N GLY A 10 -4.06 -15.18 1.88
CA GLY A 10 -3.06 -15.66 2.84
C GLY A 10 -1.87 -16.36 2.20
N LYS A 11 -1.58 -16.10 0.92
CA LYS A 11 -0.42 -16.65 0.20
C LYS A 11 0.85 -16.48 1.05
N GLN A 12 1.52 -17.61 1.31
CA GLN A 12 2.85 -17.65 1.90
C GLN A 12 3.88 -18.06 0.84
N TYR A 13 5.15 -17.78 1.14
CA TYR A 13 6.26 -17.97 0.22
C TYR A 13 7.32 -18.83 0.91
N ASP A 14 7.83 -19.83 0.21
CA ASP A 14 8.81 -20.77 0.75
C ASP A 14 10.24 -20.22 0.68
N SER A 15 10.44 -19.15 -0.09
CA SER A 15 11.73 -18.48 -0.24
C SER A 15 11.61 -16.98 -0.47
N VAL A 16 12.70 -16.27 -0.15
CA VAL A 16 12.85 -14.84 -0.46
C VAL A 16 12.78 -14.58 -1.97
N ALA A 17 13.30 -15.49 -2.80
CA ALA A 17 13.27 -15.35 -4.26
C ALA A 17 11.84 -15.37 -4.80
N GLU A 18 10.99 -16.28 -4.29
CA GLU A 18 9.58 -16.37 -4.68
C GLU A 18 8.80 -15.11 -4.26
N LEU A 19 9.00 -14.66 -3.02
CA LEU A 19 8.38 -13.42 -2.53
C LEU A 19 8.82 -12.20 -3.36
N THR A 20 10.11 -12.12 -3.71
CA THR A 20 10.65 -11.02 -4.52
C THR A 20 9.99 -10.99 -5.91
N ALA A 21 9.88 -12.15 -6.57
CA ALA A 21 9.20 -12.25 -7.86
C ALA A 21 7.74 -11.81 -7.77
N ALA A 22 7.01 -12.24 -6.75
CA ALA A 22 5.61 -11.85 -6.55
C ALA A 22 5.44 -10.35 -6.27
N ILE A 23 6.36 -9.73 -5.54
CA ILE A 23 6.38 -8.28 -5.33
C ILE A 23 6.54 -7.53 -6.66
N LEU A 24 7.45 -7.98 -7.53
CA LEU A 24 7.66 -7.35 -8.83
C LEU A 24 6.42 -7.47 -9.73
N VAL A 25 5.81 -8.65 -9.79
CA VAL A 25 4.55 -8.85 -10.52
C VAL A 25 3.43 -7.97 -9.96
N ALA A 26 3.30 -7.89 -8.64
CA ALA A 26 2.30 -7.05 -7.99
C ALA A 26 2.54 -5.56 -8.26
N TRP A 27 3.79 -5.13 -8.37
CA TRP A 27 4.17 -3.76 -8.72
C TRP A 27 3.79 -3.42 -10.16
N GLU A 28 4.11 -4.29 -11.11
CA GLU A 28 3.78 -4.11 -12.53
C GLU A 28 2.26 -4.09 -12.78
N ALA A 29 1.48 -4.79 -11.96
CA ALA A 29 0.02 -4.80 -12.03
C ALA A 29 -0.64 -3.55 -11.43
N LEU A 30 0.10 -2.63 -10.79
CA LEU A 30 -0.48 -1.42 -10.22
C LEU A 30 -0.89 -0.41 -11.30
N ASP A 31 -2.14 0.00 -11.23
CA ASP A 31 -2.64 1.10 -12.06
C ASP A 31 -2.13 2.47 -11.56
N LEU A 32 -1.67 3.30 -12.50
CA LEU A 32 -1.29 4.69 -12.23
C LEU A 32 -2.44 5.49 -11.61
N ALA A 33 -3.70 5.19 -11.95
CA ALA A 33 -4.85 5.86 -11.34
C ALA A 33 -4.93 5.61 -9.83
N TYR A 34 -4.58 4.40 -9.38
CA TYR A 34 -4.51 4.07 -7.96
C TYR A 34 -3.41 4.89 -7.25
N LEU A 35 -2.22 4.99 -7.85
CA LEU A 35 -1.12 5.79 -7.30
C LEU A 35 -1.52 7.28 -7.19
N ARG A 36 -2.17 7.82 -8.22
CA ARG A 36 -2.70 9.19 -8.20
C ARG A 36 -3.74 9.39 -7.11
N LYS A 37 -4.63 8.42 -6.88
CA LYS A 37 -5.60 8.46 -5.78
C LYS A 37 -4.92 8.53 -4.42
N LEU A 38 -3.83 7.78 -4.20
CA LEU A 38 -3.06 7.83 -2.96
C LEU A 38 -2.46 9.22 -2.74
N VAL A 39 -1.81 9.80 -3.76
CA VAL A 39 -1.29 11.17 -3.68
C VAL A 39 -2.41 12.18 -3.41
N GLY A 40 -3.52 12.06 -4.12
CA GLY A 40 -4.70 12.91 -3.93
C GLY A 40 -5.33 12.82 -2.53
N SER A 41 -5.11 11.71 -1.80
CA SER A 41 -5.58 11.55 -0.43
C SER A 41 -4.72 12.24 0.63
N MET A 42 -3.46 12.60 0.30
CA MET A 42 -2.50 13.14 1.28
C MET A 42 -2.97 14.40 2.01
N PRO A 43 -3.62 15.40 1.35
CA PRO A 43 -4.15 16.56 2.07
C PRO A 43 -5.12 16.18 3.20
N GLY A 44 -5.99 15.18 2.98
CA GLY A 44 -6.90 14.66 4.00
C GLY A 44 -6.18 14.02 5.19
N ARG A 45 -5.11 13.24 4.92
CA ARG A 45 -4.27 12.65 5.97
C ARG A 45 -3.59 13.72 6.83
N CYS A 46 -3.08 14.79 6.20
CA CYS A 46 -2.47 15.92 6.91
C CYS A 46 -3.50 16.66 7.78
N ILE A 47 -4.74 16.84 7.31
CA ILE A 47 -5.83 17.43 8.10
C ILE A 47 -6.11 16.58 9.34
N GLU A 48 -6.12 15.25 9.22
CA GLU A 48 -6.31 14.37 10.39
C GLU A 48 -5.18 14.50 11.41
N VAL A 49 -3.93 14.61 10.97
CA VAL A 49 -2.79 14.85 11.88
C VAL A 49 -3.00 16.15 12.67
N ILE A 50 -3.45 17.23 12.01
CA ILE A 50 -3.74 18.49 12.68
C ILE A 50 -4.87 18.32 13.69
N ALA A 51 -5.98 17.69 13.29
CA ALA A 51 -7.13 17.43 14.16
C ALA A 51 -6.76 16.59 15.39
N LYS A 52 -5.78 15.69 15.25
CA LYS A 52 -5.25 14.85 16.33
C LYS A 52 -4.08 15.47 17.09
N GLN A 53 -3.75 16.73 16.84
CA GLN A 53 -2.63 17.44 17.48
C GLN A 53 -1.29 16.71 17.33
N GLY A 54 -1.06 16.12 16.16
CA GLY A 54 0.17 15.37 15.86
C GLY A 54 0.16 13.89 16.29
N ASN A 55 -0.91 13.40 16.93
CA ASN A 55 -1.04 11.98 17.28
C ASN A 55 -1.34 11.08 16.06
N THR A 56 -1.29 9.76 16.28
CA THR A 56 -1.46 8.73 15.24
C THR A 56 -2.82 8.79 14.54
N THR A 57 -2.77 8.73 13.21
CA THR A 57 -3.95 8.63 12.35
C THR A 57 -4.40 7.17 12.21
N HIS A 58 -5.58 6.95 11.61
CA HIS A 58 -6.04 5.58 11.26
C HIS A 58 -5.42 5.04 9.96
N TYR A 59 -4.69 5.90 9.23
CA TYR A 59 -3.95 5.56 8.01
C TYR A 59 -2.55 4.99 8.29
#